data_AF-A0A497G9H5-F1
#
_entry.id   AF-A0A497G9H5-F1
#
_cell.length_a   1.000
_cell.length_b   1.000
_cell.length_c   1.000
_cell.angle_alpha   90.00
_cell.angle_beta   90.00
_cell.angle_gamma   90.00
#
_symmetry.space_group_name_H-M   'P 1'
#
loop_
_entity.id
_entity.type
_entity.pdbx_description
1 polymer ?
#
loop_
_entity_poly.entity_id
_entity_poly.type
_entity_poly.pdbx_seq_one_letter_code
_entity_poly.pdbx_strand_id
1 'polypeptide(L)'
;MPSRIDPTLCAKCKGVRKLCGLPRCPILLKLQENLNLERTIRKPILYAPSPPSILVGEKGYPFVRIGPNIVPIREGNIREFDDPTLWWGKKSIEDIIRLRSSLVYSSFILNVKNVRRSDS
;
A
#
# COMPACT_ATOMS: atom_id res chain seq x y z
N MET A 1 -21.96 2.44 -5.38
CA MET A 1 -21.11 1.81 -4.34
C MET A 1 -20.40 0.62 -4.96
N PRO A 2 -19.08 0.42 -4.76
CA PRO A 2 -18.43 -0.79 -5.25
C PRO A 2 -19.08 -2.00 -4.59
N SER A 3 -19.61 -2.92 -5.40
CA SER A 3 -20.17 -4.18 -4.92
C SER A 3 -19.04 -5.02 -4.31
N ARG A 4 -19.28 -5.56 -3.11
CA ARG A 4 -18.34 -6.53 -2.52
C ARG A 4 -18.31 -7.77 -3.42
N ILE A 5 -17.15 -8.04 -4.00
CA ILE A 5 -16.93 -9.25 -4.82
C ILE A 5 -16.72 -10.42 -3.87
N ASP A 6 -17.45 -11.50 -4.10
CA ASP A 6 -17.33 -12.72 -3.31
C ASP A 6 -15.91 -13.35 -3.47
N PRO A 7 -15.19 -13.65 -2.37
CA PRO A 7 -13.84 -14.23 -2.45
C PRO A 7 -13.77 -15.57 -3.16
N THR A 8 -14.83 -16.40 -3.07
CA THR A 8 -14.88 -17.71 -3.73
C THR A 8 -14.95 -17.55 -5.24
N LEU A 9 -15.58 -16.47 -5.72
CA LEU A 9 -15.60 -16.11 -7.13
C LEU A 9 -14.19 -15.79 -7.65
N CYS A 10 -13.41 -15.02 -6.88
CA CYS A 10 -12.02 -14.71 -7.22
C CYS A 10 -11.15 -15.97 -7.28
N ALA A 11 -11.32 -16.90 -6.32
CA ALA A 11 -10.60 -18.18 -6.30
C ALA A 11 -10.91 -19.04 -7.55
N LYS A 12 -12.17 -19.06 -8.01
CA LYS A 12 -12.59 -19.74 -9.25
C LYS A 12 -12.11 -19.03 -10.52
N CYS A 13 -12.07 -17.70 -10.48
CA CYS A 13 -11.70 -16.83 -11.60
C CYS A 13 -10.19 -16.90 -11.90
N LYS A 14 -9.37 -16.98 -10.85
CA LYS A 14 -7.89 -16.91 -10.89
C LYS A 14 -7.35 -15.70 -11.67
N GLY A 15 -8.15 -14.63 -11.77
CA GLY A 15 -7.81 -13.40 -12.47
C GLY A 15 -7.86 -13.47 -14.01
N VAL A 16 -8.07 -14.64 -14.60
CA VAL A 16 -8.06 -14.84 -16.08
C VAL A 16 -9.46 -14.86 -16.67
N ARG A 17 -10.43 -15.40 -15.93
CA ARG A 17 -11.81 -15.62 -16.40
C ARG A 17 -12.73 -14.41 -16.29
N LYS A 18 -12.27 -13.31 -15.69
CA LYS A 18 -13.00 -12.04 -15.49
C LYS A 18 -14.43 -12.19 -14.93
N LEU A 19 -14.66 -13.17 -14.05
CA LEU A 19 -15.99 -13.47 -13.50
C LEU A 19 -16.60 -12.31 -12.69
N CYS A 20 -15.78 -11.38 -12.19
CA CYS A 20 -16.23 -10.18 -11.49
C CYS A 20 -16.59 -9.02 -12.42
N GLY A 21 -16.46 -9.17 -13.74
CA GLY A 21 -16.77 -8.14 -14.74
C GLY A 21 -15.77 -6.98 -14.83
N LEU A 22 -14.74 -6.95 -13.99
CA LEU A 22 -13.70 -5.92 -14.05
C LEU A 22 -12.81 -6.08 -15.28
N PRO A 23 -12.38 -4.98 -15.93
CA PRO A 23 -11.55 -5.04 -17.14
C PRO A 23 -10.19 -5.68 -16.88
N ARG A 24 -9.62 -5.40 -15.69
CA ARG A 24 -8.39 -6.00 -15.15
C ARG A 24 -8.61 -6.46 -13.72
N CYS A 25 -7.95 -7.54 -13.32
CA CYS A 25 -8.01 -8.05 -11.96
C CYS A 25 -7.14 -7.20 -11.01
N PRO A 26 -7.70 -6.52 -10.00
CA PRO A 26 -6.92 -5.70 -9.06
C PRO A 26 -5.88 -6.52 -8.28
N ILE A 27 -6.17 -7.80 -8.00
CA ILE A 27 -5.27 -8.72 -7.29
C ILE A 27 -4.00 -8.97 -8.12
N LEU A 28 -4.16 -9.24 -9.42
CA LEU A 28 -3.03 -9.47 -10.31
C LEU A 28 -2.20 -8.20 -10.53
N LEU A 29 -2.85 -7.04 -10.67
CA LEU A 29 -2.15 -5.75 -10.77
C LEU A 29 -1.30 -5.49 -9.53
N LYS A 30 -1.87 -5.64 -8.34
CA LYS A 30 -1.14 -5.49 -7.09
C LYS A 30 0.02 -6.47 -6.97
N LEU A 31 -0.21 -7.74 -7.31
CA LEU A 31 0.83 -8.77 -7.26
C LEU A 31 1.98 -8.46 -8.22
N GLN A 32 1.68 -8.02 -9.44
CA GLN A 32 2.69 -7.65 -10.43
C GLN A 32 3.60 -6.54 -9.89
N GLU A 33 3.03 -5.49 -9.29
CA GLU A 33 3.84 -4.41 -8.72
C GLU A 33 4.65 -4.86 -7.51
N ASN A 34 4.08 -5.69 -6.63
CA ASN A 34 4.82 -6.26 -5.51
C ASN A 34 6.03 -7.09 -5.98
N LEU A 35 5.88 -7.90 -7.03
CA LEU A 35 6.98 -8.67 -7.61
C LEU A 35 8.05 -7.75 -8.23
N ASN A 36 7.64 -6.63 -8.83
CA ASN A 36 8.58 -5.62 -9.34
C ASN A 36 9.37 -4.95 -8.20
N LEU A 37 8.71 -4.69 -7.06
CA LEU A 37 9.36 -4.15 -5.88
C LEU A 37 10.38 -5.12 -5.29
N GLU A 38 10.02 -6.40 -5.13
CA GLU A 38 10.93 -7.42 -4.60
C GLU A 38 12.21 -7.55 -5.42
N ARG A 39 12.11 -7.40 -6.75
CA ARG A 39 13.29 -7.41 -7.65
C ARG A 39 14.18 -6.18 -7.47
N THR A 40 13.57 -5.03 -7.12
CA THR A 40 14.25 -3.74 -6.95
C THR A 40 14.92 -3.65 -5.58
N ILE A 41 14.25 -4.15 -4.53
CA ILE A 41 14.70 -4.06 -3.15
C ILE A 41 15.55 -5.29 -2.81
N ARG A 42 16.86 -5.15 -2.97
CA ARG A 42 17.82 -6.25 -2.72
C ARG A 42 18.45 -6.24 -1.34
N LYS A 43 18.28 -5.16 -0.57
CA LYS A 43 18.95 -4.94 0.71
C LYS A 43 17.93 -4.80 1.85
N PRO A 44 18.26 -5.24 3.07
CA PRO A 44 17.39 -5.10 4.24
C PRO A 44 17.25 -3.65 4.71
N ILE A 45 18.23 -2.81 4.37
CA ILE A 45 18.24 -1.37 4.68
C ILE A 45 17.89 -0.61 3.41
N LEU A 46 16.81 0.17 3.46
CA LEU A 46 16.33 0.99 2.36
C LEU A 46 16.43 2.47 2.72
N TYR A 47 17.23 3.21 1.96
CA TYR A 47 17.32 4.66 2.05
C TYR A 47 16.31 5.27 1.08
N ALA A 48 15.31 5.96 1.63
CA ALA A 48 14.25 6.62 0.88
C ALA A 48 14.10 8.09 1.31
N PRO A 49 13.52 8.93 0.46
CA PRO A 49 13.04 10.25 0.85
C PRO A 49 12.02 10.19 1.99
N SER A 50 11.69 11.36 2.56
CA SER A 50 10.65 11.49 3.59
C SER A 50 9.37 10.74 3.19
N PRO A 51 8.85 9.85 4.05
CA PRO A 51 7.70 9.01 3.72
C PRO A 51 6.47 9.85 3.35
N PRO A 52 5.71 9.52 2.30
CA PRO A 52 4.47 10.21 1.97
C PRO A 52 3.40 10.04 3.06
N SER A 53 3.39 8.91 3.77
CA SER A 53 2.44 8.68 4.87
C SER A 53 2.89 7.66 5.90
N ILE A 54 2.16 7.65 7.02
CA ILE A 54 2.29 6.69 8.12
C ILE A 54 0.99 5.92 8.22
N LEU A 55 1.09 4.60 8.34
CA LEU A 55 -0.06 3.71 8.49
C LEU A 55 -0.15 3.18 9.92
N VAL A 56 -1.32 3.36 10.52
CA VAL A 56 -1.68 2.91 11.87
C VAL A 56 -2.67 1.76 11.75
N GLY A 57 -2.37 0.63 12.38
CA GLY A 57 -3.23 -0.54 12.40
C GLY A 57 -4.48 -0.33 13.26
N GLU A 58 -5.60 -0.91 12.82
CA GLU A 58 -6.91 -0.79 13.49
C GLU A 58 -7.08 -1.75 14.69
N LYS A 59 -6.19 -2.73 14.88
CA LYS A 59 -6.30 -3.79 15.89
C LYS A 59 -5.15 -3.77 16.89
N GLY A 60 -5.40 -4.33 18.07
CA GLY A 60 -4.37 -4.59 19.08
C GLY A 60 -4.19 -3.48 20.12
N TYR A 61 -5.05 -2.46 20.14
CA TYR A 61 -4.97 -1.39 21.13
C TYR A 61 -4.87 -1.94 22.57
N PRO A 62 -3.90 -1.49 23.40
CA PRO A 62 -3.02 -0.34 23.18
C PRO A 62 -1.71 -0.63 22.43
N PHE A 63 -1.40 -1.88 22.09
CA PHE A 63 -0.23 -2.30 21.31
C PHE A 63 -0.55 -2.31 19.82
N VAL A 64 -0.44 -1.15 19.17
CA VAL A 64 -0.81 -0.98 17.77
C VAL A 64 0.41 -1.09 16.86
N ARG A 65 0.21 -1.67 15.67
CA ARG A 65 1.24 -1.68 14.62
C ARG A 65 1.24 -0.33 13.92
N ILE A 66 2.39 0.31 13.87
CA ILE A 66 2.60 1.59 13.18
C ILE A 66 3.83 1.51 12.28
N GLY A 67 3.81 2.24 11.18
CA GLY A 67 4.92 2.21 10.25
C GLY A 67 4.83 3.24 9.12
N PRO A 68 5.95 3.73 8.58
CA PRO A 68 5.94 4.56 7.39
C PRO A 68 5.64 3.72 6.13
N ASN A 69 4.95 4.33 5.17
CA ASN A 69 4.88 3.88 3.79
C ASN A 69 5.93 4.63 2.99
N ILE A 70 6.96 3.95 2.51
CA ILE A 70 8.07 4.56 1.80
C ILE A 70 8.03 4.22 0.32
N VAL A 71 8.45 5.16 -0.52
CA VAL A 71 8.60 4.91 -1.96
C VAL A 71 10.03 4.42 -2.22
N PRO A 72 10.24 3.31 -2.93
CA PRO A 72 11.57 2.78 -3.25
C PRO A 72 12.22 3.50 -4.45
N ILE A 73 11.98 4.80 -4.60
CA ILE A 73 12.62 5.67 -5.60
C ILE A 73 13.31 6.83 -4.90
N ARG A 74 14.38 7.36 -5.50
CA ARG A 74 15.14 8.48 -4.95
C ARG A 74 14.70 9.85 -5.48
N GLU A 75 14.06 9.88 -6.65
CA GLU A 75 13.74 11.09 -7.39
C GLU A 75 12.27 11.06 -7.86
N GLY A 76 11.67 12.24 -8.00
CA GLY A 76 10.28 12.40 -8.42
C GLY A 76 9.36 12.96 -7.33
N ASN A 77 8.09 13.17 -7.69
CA ASN A 77 7.09 13.71 -6.76
C ASN A 77 6.53 12.60 -5.86
N ILE A 78 7.15 12.39 -4.70
CA ILE A 78 6.76 11.39 -3.69
C ILE A 78 5.30 11.56 -3.23
N ARG A 79 4.76 12.80 -3.24
CA ARG A 79 3.38 13.07 -2.83
C ARG A 79 2.34 12.38 -3.72
N GLU A 80 2.66 12.16 -4.99
CA GLU A 80 1.77 11.47 -5.93
C GLU A 80 1.48 10.03 -5.51
N PHE A 81 2.28 9.42 -4.63
CA PHE A 81 2.05 8.04 -4.19
C PHE A 81 0.97 7.90 -3.13
N ASP A 82 0.56 9.00 -2.47
CA ASP A 82 -0.44 8.94 -1.40
C ASP A 82 -1.47 10.07 -1.41
N ASP A 83 -1.35 11.07 -2.28
CA ASP A 83 -2.24 12.23 -2.34
C ASP A 83 -3.44 12.03 -3.29
N PRO A 84 -4.68 11.84 -2.76
CA PRO A 84 -5.86 11.63 -3.60
C PRO A 84 -6.25 12.85 -4.43
N THR A 85 -5.87 14.06 -4.01
CA THR A 85 -6.19 15.29 -4.74
C THR A 85 -5.44 15.36 -6.07
N LEU A 86 -4.26 14.74 -6.14
CA LEU A 86 -3.47 14.63 -7.36
C LEU A 86 -4.00 13.56 -8.33
N TRP A 87 -4.78 12.58 -7.82
CA TRP A 87 -5.33 11.49 -8.64
C TRP A 87 -6.66 11.84 -9.28
N TRP A 88 -7.48 12.60 -8.56
CA TRP A 88 -8.86 12.88 -8.96
C TRP A 88 -8.94 13.50 -10.36
N GLY A 89 -9.67 12.85 -11.27
CA GLY A 89 -9.85 13.30 -12.65
C GLY A 89 -8.61 13.20 -13.55
N LYS A 90 -7.47 12.72 -13.05
CA LYS A 90 -6.19 12.65 -13.79
C LYS A 90 -5.64 11.24 -13.94
N LYS A 91 -5.91 10.33 -12.99
CA LYS A 91 -5.37 8.97 -12.94
C LYS A 91 -6.46 7.93 -13.08
N SER A 92 -6.15 6.86 -13.79
CA SER A 92 -7.03 5.68 -13.83
C SER A 92 -6.97 4.91 -12.52
N ILE A 93 -7.95 4.02 -12.28
CA ILE A 93 -7.94 3.17 -11.09
C ILE A 93 -6.72 2.23 -11.09
N GLU A 94 -6.29 1.80 -12.28
CA GLU A 94 -5.07 1.00 -12.47
C GLU A 94 -3.82 1.78 -12.05
N ASP A 95 -3.74 3.07 -12.36
CA ASP A 95 -2.61 3.91 -11.95
C ASP A 95 -2.58 4.11 -10.44
N ILE A 96 -3.73 4.32 -9.80
CA ILE A 96 -3.83 4.44 -8.35
C ILE A 96 -3.41 3.13 -7.68
N ILE A 97 -3.87 1.98 -8.18
CA ILE A 97 -3.44 0.66 -7.69
C ILE A 97 -1.93 0.52 -7.84
N ARG A 98 -1.36 0.93 -8.97
CA ARG A 98 0.09 0.86 -9.22
C ARG A 98 0.87 1.73 -8.22
N LEU A 99 0.51 3.00 -8.11
CA LEU A 99 1.14 3.95 -7.18
C LEU A 99 1.11 3.40 -5.75
N ARG A 100 -0.07 3.00 -5.27
CA ARG A 100 -0.21 2.49 -3.90
C ARG A 100 0.48 1.15 -3.66
N SER A 101 0.51 0.25 -4.65
CA SER A 101 1.16 -1.06 -4.51
C SER A 101 2.67 -0.99 -4.64
N SER A 102 3.20 0.11 -5.18
CA SER A 102 4.65 0.37 -5.24
C SER A 102 5.25 0.89 -3.92
N LEU A 103 4.42 1.15 -2.91
CA LEU A 103 4.86 1.56 -1.58
C LEU A 103 5.32 0.37 -0.75
N VAL A 104 6.41 0.57 -0.01
CA VAL A 104 6.94 -0.39 0.95
C VAL A 104 6.49 0.00 2.34
N TYR A 105 5.83 -0.92 3.03
CA TYR A 105 5.39 -0.72 4.41
C TYR A 105 6.32 -1.45 5.37
N SER A 106 7.09 -0.70 6.15
CA SER A 106 7.85 -1.23 7.28
C SER A 106 7.11 -0.89 8.56
N SER A 107 6.99 -1.82 9.51
CA SER A 107 6.18 -1.60 10.71
C SER A 107 6.72 -2.25 11.97
N PHE A 108 6.41 -1.61 13.09
CA PHE A 108 6.74 -2.06 14.43
C PHE A 108 5.51 -1.91 15.34
N ILE A 109 5.51 -2.62 16.47
CA ILE A 109 4.44 -2.55 17.45
C ILE A 109 4.82 -1.50 18.50
N LEU A 110 3.90 -0.59 18.80
CA LEU A 110 4.10 0.45 19.79
C LEU A 110 2.93 0.46 20.79
N ASN A 111 3.25 0.62 22.08
CA ASN A 111 2.25 0.83 23.11
C ASN A 111 1.87 2.32 23.17
N VAL A 112 0.67 2.67 22.72
CA VAL A 112 0.17 4.05 22.65
C VAL A 112 0.20 4.72 24.02
N LYS A 113 0.01 3.98 25.11
CA LYS A 113 -0.04 4.53 26.47
C LYS A 113 1.33 5.04 26.95
N ASN A 114 2.42 4.51 26.43
CA ASN A 114 3.78 4.89 26.82
C ASN A 114 4.27 6.16 26.12
N VAL A 115 3.58 6.64 25.08
CA VAL A 115 3.97 7.86 24.33
C VAL A 115 3.88 9.13 25.17
N ARG A 116 3.00 9.15 26.20
CA ARG A 116 2.84 10.31 27.09
C ARG A 116 3.98 10.48 28.09
N ARG A 117 4.85 9.48 28.27
CA ARG A 117 6.12 9.66 28.99
C ARG A 117 7.18 10.10 27.97
N SER A 118 7.13 11.38 27.62
CA SER A 118 8.36 12.03 27.17
C SER A 118 9.23 12.19 28.41
N ASP A 119 10.04 11.17 28.70
CA ASP A 119 11.14 11.27 29.66
C ASP A 119 12.00 12.46 29.21
N SER A 120 11.96 13.52 30.01
CA SER A 120 12.87 14.67 29.95
C SER A 120 14.09 14.37 30.79
#